data_AF-A0A1M5CAN8-F1
#
_entry.id   AF-A0A1M5CAN8-F1
#
_cell.length_a   1.000
_cell.length_b   1.000
_cell.length_c   1.000
_cell.angle_alpha   90.00
_cell.angle_beta   90.00
_cell.angle_gamma   90.00
#
_symmetry.space_group_name_H-M   'P 1'
#
loop_
_entity.id
_entity.type
_entity.pdbx_description
1 polymer ?
#
loop_
_entity_poly.entity_id
_entity_poly.type
_entity_poly.pdbx_seq_one_letter_code
_entity_poly.pdbx_strand_id
1 'polypeptide(L)'
;MVFNLLLLLSLITAKDQFVMRVIDFGNQPVEGVYVRQGDGFWHSDKDGIIHIGRDKLTPNDTLYFSHLSYRPEKYLFHDLKFTMDTATIYLEDELIALKEVVVSEVFDAKKYMKEVIRKIPENYSDPFDDNLVFDTELLYKKIGEENTEQLIDYKGIIQLNQEEKDLYIAKKPEREYVSDELKQNVFFMKPYDFLNIIPIQKHDVVRYYKSYSYDNFEHINYKGRQSLKIYYQDKKRNGYLIIDEATQAILYVSYSVEATGLWTVGTMKKRGVVTTGIRKYHVEAEYVQNKLGKYIFDSGRENVDSYSKWKKNSVSNTYDVYLKRRSDSIQLPVNKKVKIKEIF
;
A
#
# COMPACT_ATOMS: atom_id res chain seq x y z
N MET A 1 -18.50 -75.91 -45.94
CA MET A 1 -19.20 -74.82 -46.66
C MET A 1 -19.84 -73.77 -45.73
N VAL A 2 -19.73 -73.88 -44.40
CA VAL A 2 -20.35 -72.93 -43.43
C VAL A 2 -19.42 -71.75 -43.08
N PHE A 3 -18.10 -71.92 -43.23
CA PHE A 3 -17.10 -70.91 -42.83
C PHE A 3 -16.99 -69.71 -43.79
N ASN A 4 -17.32 -69.86 -45.07
CA ASN A 4 -17.33 -68.75 -46.04
C ASN A 4 -18.59 -67.86 -45.95
N LEU A 5 -19.67 -68.32 -45.31
CA LEU A 5 -20.90 -67.54 -45.18
C LEU A 5 -20.82 -66.52 -44.02
N LEU A 6 -20.11 -66.85 -42.93
CA LEU A 6 -19.89 -65.93 -41.81
C LEU A 6 -18.94 -64.77 -42.15
N LEU A 7 -17.92 -65.02 -42.99
CA LEU A 7 -17.00 -63.97 -43.45
C LEU A 7 -17.70 -62.98 -44.40
N LEU A 8 -18.60 -63.46 -45.27
CA LEU A 8 -19.41 -62.57 -46.12
C LEU A 8 -20.44 -61.73 -45.33
N LEU A 9 -21.02 -62.27 -44.26
CA LEU A 9 -21.94 -61.50 -43.39
C LEU A 9 -21.21 -60.40 -42.60
N SER A 10 -19.96 -60.62 -42.17
CA SER A 10 -19.15 -59.58 -41.51
C SER A 10 -18.68 -58.46 -42.46
N LEU A 11 -18.63 -58.72 -43.77
CA LEU A 11 -18.32 -57.72 -44.81
C LEU A 11 -19.55 -56.91 -45.24
N ILE A 12 -20.76 -57.38 -44.95
CA ILE A 12 -22.01 -56.67 -45.30
C ILE A 12 -22.43 -55.69 -44.19
N THR A 13 -22.07 -55.93 -42.93
CA THR A 13 -22.39 -55.01 -41.81
C THR A 13 -21.50 -53.76 -41.73
N ALA A 14 -20.34 -53.74 -42.40
CA ALA A 14 -19.45 -52.59 -42.40
C ALA A 14 -19.89 -51.42 -43.33
N LYS A 15 -20.95 -51.60 -44.14
CA LYS A 15 -21.37 -50.60 -45.14
C LYS A 15 -22.42 -49.59 -44.68
N ASP A 16 -23.02 -49.77 -43.52
CA ASP A 16 -24.20 -48.96 -43.11
C ASP A 16 -23.89 -47.88 -42.07
N GLN A 17 -22.65 -47.40 -42.06
CA GLN A 17 -22.22 -46.35 -41.16
C GLN A 17 -21.44 -45.27 -41.92
N PHE A 18 -21.58 -44.04 -41.46
CA PHE A 18 -20.64 -42.96 -41.70
C PHE A 18 -19.53 -43.05 -40.65
N VAL A 19 -18.29 -42.97 -41.11
CA VAL A 19 -17.11 -42.95 -40.24
C VAL A 19 -16.55 -41.54 -40.23
N MET A 20 -16.30 -40.99 -39.05
CA MET A 20 -15.62 -39.71 -38.89
C MET A 20 -14.41 -39.90 -38.00
N ARG A 21 -13.27 -39.32 -38.39
CA ARG A 21 -12.05 -39.29 -37.60
C ARG A 21 -11.81 -37.88 -37.10
N VAL A 22 -11.73 -37.72 -35.79
CA VAL A 22 -11.47 -36.44 -35.15
C VAL A 22 -10.01 -36.36 -34.72
N ILE A 23 -9.32 -35.32 -35.17
CA ILE A 23 -7.91 -35.07 -34.88
C ILE A 23 -7.68 -33.64 -34.43
N ASP A 24 -6.61 -33.43 -33.68
CA ASP A 24 -6.10 -32.09 -33.35
C ASP A 24 -5.24 -31.51 -34.49
N PHE A 25 -4.76 -30.27 -34.33
CA PHE A 25 -3.85 -29.63 -35.28
C PHE A 25 -2.46 -30.30 -35.33
N GLY A 26 -2.11 -31.13 -34.35
CA GLY A 26 -0.92 -31.98 -34.33
C GLY A 26 -1.10 -33.34 -35.02
N ASN A 27 -2.24 -33.55 -35.70
CA ASN A 27 -2.66 -34.81 -36.32
C ASN A 27 -2.77 -36.00 -35.34
N GLN A 28 -2.96 -35.75 -34.04
CA GLN A 28 -3.25 -36.80 -33.06
C GLN A 28 -4.75 -37.07 -32.99
N PRO A 29 -5.16 -38.35 -32.83
CA PRO A 29 -6.56 -38.67 -32.62
C PRO A 29 -7.06 -38.10 -31.30
N VAL A 30 -8.28 -37.56 -31.31
CA VAL A 30 -8.93 -37.03 -30.10
C VAL A 30 -9.99 -38.00 -29.60
N GLU A 31 -9.72 -38.65 -28.47
CA GLU A 31 -10.67 -39.52 -27.77
C GLU A 31 -11.76 -38.73 -27.05
N GLY A 32 -12.98 -39.26 -26.97
CA GLY A 32 -14.04 -38.71 -26.13
C GLY A 32 -14.71 -37.43 -26.67
N VAL A 33 -14.54 -37.09 -27.95
CA VAL A 33 -15.23 -35.97 -28.60
C VAL A 33 -16.70 -36.30 -28.71
N TYR A 34 -17.54 -35.49 -28.08
CA TYR A 34 -18.99 -35.64 -28.15
C TYR A 34 -19.54 -35.02 -29.43
N VAL A 35 -20.34 -35.79 -30.16
CA VAL A 35 -21.06 -35.34 -31.35
C VAL A 35 -22.56 -35.38 -31.09
N ARG A 36 -23.21 -34.24 -31.31
CA ARG A 36 -24.65 -34.09 -31.13
C ARG A 36 -25.32 -33.64 -32.44
N GLN A 37 -26.46 -34.26 -32.75
CA GLN A 37 -27.40 -33.84 -33.79
C GLN A 37 -28.81 -34.09 -33.26
N GLY A 38 -29.62 -33.04 -33.08
CA GLY A 38 -30.93 -33.18 -32.41
C GLY A 38 -30.81 -33.84 -31.03
N ASP A 39 -31.49 -34.99 -30.87
CA ASP A 39 -31.46 -35.88 -29.71
C ASP A 39 -30.45 -37.03 -29.84
N GLY A 40 -29.79 -37.16 -31.00
CA GLY A 40 -28.73 -38.13 -31.25
C GLY A 40 -27.41 -37.73 -30.59
N PHE A 41 -26.70 -38.73 -30.05
CA PHE A 41 -25.46 -38.55 -29.32
C PHE A 41 -24.46 -39.66 -29.61
N TRP A 42 -23.24 -39.28 -29.99
CA TRP A 42 -22.11 -40.17 -30.26
C TRP A 42 -20.85 -39.62 -29.61
N HIS A 43 -19.83 -40.46 -29.45
CA HIS A 43 -18.51 -40.03 -28.99
C HIS A 43 -17.40 -40.72 -29.79
N SER A 44 -16.24 -40.08 -29.90
CA SER A 44 -15.07 -40.71 -30.49
C SER A 44 -14.43 -41.72 -29.54
N ASP A 45 -13.94 -42.83 -30.08
CA ASP A 45 -13.12 -43.80 -29.35
C ASP A 45 -11.66 -43.33 -29.18
N LYS A 46 -10.83 -44.18 -28.57
CA LYS A 46 -9.39 -43.94 -28.37
C LYS A 46 -8.59 -43.64 -29.65
N ASP A 47 -9.09 -44.06 -30.81
CA ASP A 47 -8.46 -43.85 -32.11
C ASP A 47 -9.04 -42.61 -32.82
N GLY A 48 -9.90 -41.84 -32.12
CA GLY A 48 -10.56 -40.64 -32.60
C GLY A 48 -11.72 -40.95 -33.55
N ILE A 49 -12.22 -42.18 -33.58
CA ILE A 49 -13.21 -42.63 -34.57
C ILE A 49 -14.63 -42.56 -34.01
N ILE A 50 -15.54 -42.03 -34.82
CA ILE A 50 -16.96 -41.96 -34.55
C ILE A 50 -17.71 -42.76 -35.62
N HIS A 51 -18.60 -43.64 -35.18
CA HIS A 51 -19.48 -44.45 -36.03
C HIS A 51 -20.92 -43.97 -35.89
N ILE A 52 -21.52 -43.51 -37.00
CA ILE A 52 -22.93 -43.09 -37.05
C ILE A 52 -23.66 -43.89 -38.11
N GLY A 53 -24.80 -44.52 -37.76
CA GLY A 53 -25.63 -45.24 -38.73
C GLY A 53 -26.12 -44.32 -39.85
N ARG A 54 -26.08 -44.78 -41.11
CA ARG A 54 -26.48 -43.93 -42.26
C ARG A 54 -27.94 -43.47 -42.20
N ASP A 55 -28.80 -44.22 -41.51
CA ASP A 55 -30.20 -43.88 -41.25
C ASP A 55 -30.39 -42.73 -40.23
N LYS A 56 -29.34 -42.37 -39.48
CA LYS A 56 -29.40 -41.36 -38.42
C LYS A 56 -29.14 -39.94 -38.90
N LEU A 57 -28.60 -39.76 -40.10
CA LEU A 57 -28.21 -38.45 -40.63
C LEU A 57 -28.77 -38.23 -42.03
N THR A 58 -29.20 -37.01 -42.27
CA THR A 58 -29.63 -36.47 -43.55
C THR A 58 -28.62 -35.42 -44.03
N PRO A 59 -28.55 -35.13 -45.34
CA PRO A 59 -27.62 -34.13 -45.88
C PRO A 59 -27.74 -32.73 -45.25
N ASN A 60 -28.92 -32.38 -44.73
CA ASN A 60 -29.19 -31.06 -44.15
C ASN A 60 -28.92 -31.00 -42.65
N ASP A 61 -28.49 -32.11 -42.04
CA ASP A 61 -28.22 -32.13 -40.62
C ASP A 61 -26.99 -31.32 -40.26
N THR A 62 -27.06 -30.72 -39.08
CA THR A 62 -25.90 -30.07 -38.46
C THR A 62 -25.37 -30.94 -37.34
N LEU A 63 -24.07 -31.22 -37.39
CA LEU A 63 -23.33 -31.89 -36.34
C LEU A 63 -22.59 -30.87 -35.47
N TYR A 64 -22.73 -31.01 -34.15
CA TYR A 64 -22.02 -30.23 -33.15
C TYR A 64 -20.98 -31.11 -32.46
N PHE A 65 -19.71 -30.74 -32.56
CA PHE A 65 -18.57 -31.42 -31.96
C PHE A 65 -18.13 -30.64 -30.72
N SER A 66 -17.95 -31.33 -29.59
CA SER A 66 -17.51 -30.70 -28.34
C SER A 66 -16.60 -31.63 -27.56
N HIS A 67 -15.55 -31.08 -26.96
CA HIS A 67 -14.61 -31.79 -26.09
C HIS A 67 -14.11 -30.81 -25.03
N LEU A 68 -13.70 -31.29 -23.85
CA LEU A 68 -13.28 -30.43 -22.74
C LEU A 68 -12.04 -29.55 -23.02
N SER A 69 -11.21 -29.97 -23.97
CA SER A 69 -9.91 -29.36 -24.29
C SER A 69 -9.88 -28.63 -25.64
N TYR A 70 -10.97 -28.66 -26.42
CA TYR A 70 -11.01 -28.10 -27.77
C TYR A 70 -12.24 -27.24 -27.97
N ARG A 71 -12.11 -26.27 -28.86
CA ARG A 71 -13.17 -25.34 -29.19
C ARG A 71 -14.34 -26.12 -29.82
N PRO A 72 -15.60 -25.88 -29.41
CA PRO A 72 -16.74 -26.51 -30.03
C PRO A 72 -16.86 -26.12 -31.50
N GLU A 73 -17.04 -27.12 -32.37
CA GLU A 73 -17.14 -26.93 -33.82
C GLU A 73 -18.51 -27.37 -34.35
N LYS A 74 -18.93 -26.75 -35.46
CA LYS A 74 -20.23 -27.00 -36.09
C LYS A 74 -20.04 -27.24 -37.58
N TYR A 75 -20.53 -28.38 -38.07
CA TYR A 75 -20.47 -28.74 -39.48
C TYR A 75 -21.86 -29.07 -40.02
N LEU A 76 -22.15 -28.62 -41.24
CA LEU A 76 -23.25 -29.16 -42.04
C LEU A 76 -22.80 -30.49 -42.62
N PHE A 77 -23.64 -31.52 -42.53
CA PHE A 77 -23.24 -32.88 -42.88
C PHE A 77 -22.85 -33.01 -44.36
N HIS A 78 -23.54 -32.32 -45.27
CA HIS A 78 -23.19 -32.33 -46.70
C HIS A 78 -21.86 -31.62 -47.04
N ASP A 79 -21.32 -30.79 -46.15
CA ASP A 79 -20.04 -30.10 -46.37
C ASP A 79 -18.84 -30.98 -45.97
N LEU A 80 -19.09 -32.11 -45.29
CA LEU A 80 -18.03 -33.03 -44.90
C LEU A 80 -17.49 -33.79 -46.11
N LYS A 81 -16.18 -33.69 -46.31
CA LYS A 81 -15.47 -34.40 -47.39
C LYS A 81 -15.10 -35.80 -46.93
N PHE A 82 -15.82 -36.79 -47.43
CA PHE A 82 -15.53 -38.20 -47.19
C PHE A 82 -14.50 -38.72 -48.20
N THR A 83 -13.40 -39.28 -47.69
CA THR A 83 -12.42 -40.03 -48.47
C THR A 83 -12.49 -41.49 -48.03
N MET A 84 -12.77 -42.42 -48.95
CA MET A 84 -12.98 -43.84 -48.61
C MET A 84 -14.00 -44.02 -47.45
N ASP A 85 -15.15 -43.35 -47.55
CA ASP A 85 -16.24 -43.35 -46.55
C ASP A 85 -15.87 -42.79 -45.15
N THR A 86 -14.71 -42.14 -45.01
CA THR A 86 -14.29 -41.48 -43.76
C THR A 86 -14.13 -39.97 -43.95
N ALA A 87 -14.78 -39.16 -43.12
CA ALA A 87 -14.52 -37.71 -43.04
C ALA A 87 -13.53 -37.40 -41.92
N THR A 88 -12.63 -36.44 -42.15
CA THR A 88 -11.69 -35.97 -41.11
C THR A 88 -12.18 -34.64 -40.55
N ILE A 89 -12.27 -34.54 -39.23
CA ILE A 89 -12.69 -33.35 -38.48
C ILE A 89 -11.49 -32.85 -37.70
N TYR A 90 -11.17 -31.57 -37.86
CA TYR A 90 -10.10 -30.91 -37.13
C TYR A 90 -10.71 -30.11 -35.98
N LEU A 91 -10.20 -30.29 -34.77
CA LEU A 91 -10.56 -29.50 -33.62
C LEU A 91 -9.43 -28.52 -33.27
N GLU A 92 -9.78 -27.25 -33.13
CA GLU A 92 -8.87 -26.19 -32.67
C GLU A 92 -8.73 -26.27 -31.14
N ASP A 93 -7.49 -26.22 -30.65
CA ASP A 93 -7.22 -26.20 -29.21
C ASP A 93 -7.96 -25.03 -28.55
N GLU A 94 -8.78 -25.32 -27.53
CA GLU A 94 -9.29 -24.29 -26.62
C GLU A 94 -8.28 -24.10 -25.51
N LEU A 95 -7.02 -23.86 -25.88
CA LEU A 95 -6.06 -23.25 -24.97
C LEU A 95 -6.46 -21.78 -24.85
N ILE A 96 -7.53 -21.51 -24.09
CA ILE A 96 -7.54 -20.31 -23.27
C ILE A 96 -6.27 -20.48 -22.44
N ALA A 97 -5.22 -19.74 -22.80
CA ALA A 97 -4.09 -19.56 -21.92
C ALA A 97 -4.72 -19.12 -20.59
N LEU A 98 -4.84 -20.07 -19.65
CA LEU A 98 -5.17 -19.80 -18.27
C LEU A 98 -3.98 -18.98 -17.83
N LYS A 99 -4.11 -17.66 -18.02
CA LYS A 99 -3.25 -16.67 -17.42
C LYS A 99 -3.33 -17.04 -15.96
N GLU A 100 -2.26 -17.64 -15.46
CA GLU A 100 -2.13 -18.12 -14.10
C GLU A 100 -2.73 -17.02 -13.23
N VAL A 101 -3.93 -17.28 -12.69
CA VAL A 101 -4.47 -16.41 -11.65
C VAL A 101 -3.67 -16.82 -10.45
N VAL A 102 -2.45 -16.30 -10.38
CA VAL A 102 -1.75 -16.16 -9.12
C VAL A 102 -2.70 -15.33 -8.30
N VAL A 103 -3.48 -15.99 -7.44
CA VAL A 103 -4.12 -15.34 -6.31
C VAL A 103 -2.95 -14.93 -5.44
N SER A 104 -2.32 -13.80 -5.79
CA SER A 104 -1.40 -13.11 -4.91
C SER A 104 -2.17 -12.97 -3.61
N GLU A 105 -1.62 -13.48 -2.50
CA GLU A 105 -2.20 -13.28 -1.18
C GLU A 105 -2.69 -11.85 -1.11
N VAL A 106 -3.99 -11.66 -0.83
CA VAL A 106 -4.57 -10.32 -0.71
C VAL A 106 -3.70 -9.59 0.30
N PHE A 107 -2.98 -8.57 -0.17
CA PHE A 107 -2.02 -7.86 0.66
C PHE A 107 -2.79 -7.25 1.84
N ASP A 108 -2.61 -7.84 3.02
CA ASP A 108 -3.21 -7.34 4.25
C ASP A 108 -2.32 -6.23 4.80
N ALA A 109 -2.62 -5.00 4.38
CA ALA A 109 -1.91 -3.81 4.80
C ALA A 109 -1.91 -3.64 6.33
N LYS A 110 -2.95 -4.09 7.03
CA LYS A 110 -3.04 -3.99 8.49
C LYS A 110 -2.11 -4.98 9.18
N LYS A 111 -2.03 -6.22 8.68
CA LYS A 111 -1.04 -7.21 9.13
C LYS A 111 0.38 -6.77 8.80
N TYR A 112 0.61 -6.24 7.60
CA TYR A 112 1.91 -5.69 7.19
C TYR A 112 2.34 -4.55 8.13
N MET A 113 1.45 -3.60 8.40
CA MET A 113 1.72 -2.51 9.34
C MET A 113 2.04 -3.01 10.74
N LYS A 114 1.36 -4.04 11.23
CA LYS A 114 1.69 -4.66 12.53
C LYS A 114 3.14 -5.16 12.56
N GLU A 115 3.62 -5.79 11.50
CA GLU A 115 5.01 -6.27 11.41
C GLU A 115 6.03 -5.12 11.29
N VAL A 116 5.72 -4.09 10.50
CA VAL A 116 6.52 -2.86 10.40
C VAL A 116 6.72 -2.23 11.78
N ILE A 117 5.64 -2.03 12.54
CA ILE A 117 5.69 -1.46 13.89
C ILE A 117 6.46 -2.38 14.85
N ARG A 118 6.29 -3.70 14.75
CA ARG A 118 7.03 -4.68 15.56
C ARG A 118 8.55 -4.59 15.34
N LYS A 119 8.98 -4.31 14.10
CA LYS A 119 10.40 -4.20 13.73
C LYS A 119 11.06 -2.88 14.08
N ILE A 120 10.34 -1.89 14.59
CA ILE A 120 10.93 -0.59 14.95
C ILE A 120 12.15 -0.73 15.90
N PRO A 121 12.11 -1.49 17.00
CA PRO A 121 13.28 -1.68 17.86
C PRO A 121 14.47 -2.35 17.14
N GLU A 122 14.20 -3.17 16.12
CA GLU A 122 15.22 -3.85 15.32
C GLU A 122 15.81 -2.93 14.23
N ASN A 123 15.03 -2.02 13.69
CA ASN A 123 15.42 -1.19 12.54
C ASN A 123 15.99 0.17 12.94
N TYR A 124 15.66 0.71 14.11
CA TYR A 124 16.01 2.08 14.50
C TYR A 124 17.00 2.09 15.68
N SER A 125 17.86 3.10 15.70
CA SER A 125 18.65 3.44 16.90
C SER A 125 17.79 4.25 17.87
N ASP A 126 18.19 4.33 19.14
CA ASP A 126 17.67 5.39 20.01
C ASP A 126 18.08 6.74 19.38
N PRO A 127 17.12 7.64 19.09
CA PRO A 127 17.45 8.90 18.46
C PRO A 127 18.38 9.77 19.31
N PHE A 128 18.43 9.59 20.63
CA PHE A 128 19.19 10.46 21.53
C PHE A 128 20.50 9.86 22.04
N ASP A 129 20.87 8.65 21.60
CA ASP A 129 22.17 8.03 21.91
C ASP A 129 23.36 8.84 21.36
N ASP A 130 23.15 9.56 20.25
CA ASP A 130 24.16 10.39 19.60
C ASP A 130 23.94 11.88 19.88
N ASN A 131 25.02 12.67 19.80
CA ASN A 131 24.90 14.12 19.69
C ASN A 131 24.12 14.47 18.41
N LEU A 132 22.91 15.01 18.56
CA LEU A 132 22.08 15.41 17.44
C LEU A 132 22.29 16.88 17.13
N VAL A 133 22.64 17.19 15.89
CA VAL A 133 22.81 18.57 15.42
C VAL A 133 21.86 18.81 14.26
N PHE A 134 21.12 19.90 14.32
CA PHE A 134 20.09 20.26 13.35
C PHE A 134 20.27 21.69 12.84
N ASP A 135 20.11 21.86 11.54
CA ASP A 135 19.56 23.11 11.00
C ASP A 135 18.09 23.20 11.35
N THR A 136 17.67 24.38 11.78
CA THR A 136 16.28 24.60 12.17
C THR A 136 15.77 25.97 11.74
N GLU A 137 14.51 25.97 11.34
CA GLU A 137 13.70 27.17 11.19
C GLU A 137 12.47 27.00 12.07
N LEU A 138 12.22 27.93 12.99
CA LEU A 138 11.08 27.91 13.89
C LEU A 138 10.39 29.27 13.86
N LEU A 139 9.10 29.24 13.59
CA LEU A 139 8.25 30.41 13.51
C LEU A 139 7.04 30.20 14.40
N TYR A 140 6.84 31.11 15.36
CA TYR A 140 5.63 31.15 16.17
C TYR A 140 4.96 32.51 16.03
N LYS A 141 3.70 32.49 15.59
CA LYS A 141 2.88 33.67 15.31
C LYS A 141 1.58 33.61 16.11
N LYS A 142 1.18 34.76 16.64
CA LYS A 142 -0.17 35.03 17.12
C LYS A 142 -0.95 35.72 16.00
N ILE A 143 -2.11 35.17 15.68
CA ILE A 143 -3.02 35.67 14.65
C ILE A 143 -4.21 36.32 15.37
N GLY A 144 -4.24 37.65 15.35
CA GLY A 144 -5.38 38.47 15.76
C GLY A 144 -6.34 38.75 14.60
N GLU A 145 -7.45 39.44 14.90
CA GLU A 145 -8.47 39.80 13.90
C GLU A 145 -7.95 40.81 12.87
N GLU A 146 -7.07 41.73 13.28
CA GLU A 146 -6.56 42.81 12.43
C GLU A 146 -5.06 42.70 12.13
N ASN A 147 -4.28 42.00 12.96
CA ASN A 147 -2.81 41.94 12.84
C ASN A 147 -2.26 40.53 13.14
N THR A 148 -1.16 40.19 12.45
CA THR A 148 -0.33 39.02 12.77
C THR A 148 0.90 39.48 13.52
N GLU A 149 1.07 38.99 14.75
CA GLU A 149 2.22 39.29 15.61
C GLU A 149 3.18 38.10 15.59
N GLN A 150 4.43 38.33 15.19
CA GLN A 150 5.48 37.35 15.36
C GLN A 150 5.90 37.32 16.83
N LEU A 151 5.95 36.12 17.42
CA LEU A 151 6.34 35.91 18.81
C LEU A 151 7.71 35.23 18.93
N ILE A 152 8.00 34.29 18.02
CA ILE A 152 9.32 33.69 17.87
C ILE A 152 9.64 33.61 16.37
N ASP A 153 10.85 34.03 16.00
CA ASP A 153 11.45 33.76 14.68
C ASP A 153 12.89 33.34 14.92
N TYR A 154 13.15 32.05 14.76
CA TYR A 154 14.47 31.46 14.92
C TYR A 154 14.90 30.78 13.63
N LYS A 155 16.10 31.09 13.17
CA LYS A 155 16.81 30.34 12.14
C LYS A 155 18.23 30.14 12.61
N GLY A 156 18.74 28.91 12.51
CA GLY A 156 20.12 28.60 12.85
C GLY A 156 20.30 27.15 13.24
N ILE A 157 21.23 26.90 14.15
CA ILE A 157 21.62 25.54 14.54
C ILE A 157 21.11 25.22 15.94
N ILE A 158 20.56 24.03 16.11
CA ILE A 158 20.22 23.42 17.40
C ILE A 158 21.08 22.17 17.59
N GLN A 159 21.67 22.01 18.77
CA GLN A 159 22.33 20.77 19.18
C GLN A 159 21.60 20.21 20.41
N LEU A 160 21.21 18.93 20.34
CA LEU A 160 20.72 18.17 21.48
C LEU A 160 21.84 17.31 22.04
N ASN A 161 21.98 17.34 23.36
CA ASN A 161 22.97 16.54 24.08
C ASN A 161 22.28 15.88 25.28
N GLN A 162 22.42 14.56 25.38
CA GLN A 162 21.88 13.79 26.50
C GLN A 162 22.98 13.56 27.54
N GLU A 163 22.76 14.04 28.77
CA GLU A 163 23.59 13.71 29.92
C GLU A 163 22.72 12.91 30.91
N GLU A 164 23.06 11.64 31.13
CA GLU A 164 22.29 10.70 31.97
C GLU A 164 20.81 10.58 31.55
N LYS A 165 19.88 11.17 32.33
CA LYS A 165 18.43 11.17 32.10
C LYS A 165 17.90 12.49 31.52
N ASP A 166 18.79 13.45 31.31
CA ASP A 166 18.43 14.81 30.96
C ASP A 166 18.85 15.12 29.54
N LEU A 167 17.90 15.62 28.74
CA LEU A 167 18.19 16.18 27.42
C LEU A 167 18.38 17.67 27.55
N TYR A 168 19.49 18.14 27.00
CA TYR A 168 19.86 19.55 26.95
C TYR A 168 19.88 20.01 25.51
N ILE A 169 19.68 21.31 25.35
CA ILE A 169 19.72 21.97 24.06
C ILE A 169 20.67 23.16 24.07
N ALA A 170 21.55 23.20 23.09
CA ALA A 170 22.37 24.34 22.73
C ALA A 170 21.87 24.92 21.41
N LYS A 171 21.96 26.25 21.28
CA LYS A 171 21.49 26.98 20.10
C LYS A 171 22.57 27.93 19.60
N LYS A 172 22.69 28.06 18.29
CA LYS A 172 23.52 29.06 17.61
C LYS A 172 22.67 29.73 16.53
N PRO A 173 22.09 30.91 16.82
CA PRO A 173 21.21 31.58 15.87
C PRO A 173 22.00 32.18 14.70
N GLU A 174 21.45 32.04 13.50
CA GLU A 174 21.70 32.95 12.37
C GLU A 174 20.78 34.18 12.51
N ARG A 175 19.54 33.93 12.91
CA ARG A 175 18.54 34.94 13.29
C ARG A 175 17.77 34.44 14.50
N GLU A 176 17.59 35.29 15.51
CA GLU A 176 16.72 34.99 16.64
C GLU A 176 15.96 36.25 17.08
N TYR A 177 14.64 36.13 17.12
CA TYR A 177 13.74 37.08 17.73
C TYR A 177 12.80 36.33 18.67
N VAL A 178 12.64 36.85 19.89
CA VAL A 178 11.70 36.36 20.89
C VAL A 178 11.00 37.57 21.51
N SER A 179 9.69 37.68 21.31
CA SER A 179 8.89 38.77 21.86
C SER A 179 8.76 38.63 23.38
N ASP A 180 8.82 39.75 24.11
CA ASP A 180 8.53 39.80 25.54
C ASP A 180 7.09 39.38 25.86
N GLU A 181 6.17 39.53 24.90
CA GLU A 181 4.77 39.13 25.01
C GLU A 181 4.56 37.61 24.96
N LEU A 182 5.58 36.83 24.59
CA LEU A 182 5.50 35.36 24.53
C LEU A 182 5.03 34.77 25.86
N LYS A 183 5.47 35.32 26.99
CA LYS A 183 5.07 34.90 28.35
C LYS A 183 3.59 35.07 28.62
N GLN A 184 2.92 35.91 27.84
CA GLN A 184 1.50 36.19 27.95
C GLN A 184 0.67 35.33 26.98
N ASN A 185 1.24 34.42 26.21
CA ASN A 185 0.47 33.57 25.29
C ASN A 185 -0.04 32.31 25.99
N VAL A 186 -1.29 31.94 25.70
CA VAL A 186 -1.94 30.82 26.40
C VAL A 186 -1.47 29.48 25.89
N PHE A 187 -1.26 29.39 24.57
CA PHE A 187 -0.54 28.27 23.99
C PHE A 187 0.93 28.67 23.96
N PHE A 188 1.68 28.24 24.96
CA PHE A 188 3.13 28.24 24.88
C PHE A 188 3.51 26.89 24.31
N MET A 189 3.85 26.82 23.02
CA MET A 189 4.68 25.69 22.60
C MET A 189 6.03 25.91 23.25
N LYS A 190 6.48 24.89 23.97
CA LYS A 190 7.87 24.89 24.37
C LYS A 190 8.66 24.90 23.07
N PRO A 191 9.79 25.62 22.99
CA PRO A 191 10.62 25.63 21.80
C PRO A 191 11.18 24.25 21.42
N TYR A 192 10.84 23.19 22.16
CA TYR A 192 11.29 21.81 21.98
C TYR A 192 10.12 20.84 21.75
N ASP A 193 8.92 21.33 21.44
CA ASP A 193 7.78 20.45 21.12
C ASP A 193 8.02 19.67 19.81
N PHE A 194 8.93 20.18 18.97
CA PHE A 194 9.44 19.48 17.78
C PHE A 194 10.12 18.14 18.12
N LEU A 195 10.54 17.89 19.37
CA LEU A 195 11.20 16.64 19.74
C LEU A 195 10.34 15.41 19.50
N ASN A 196 9.01 15.56 19.43
CA ASN A 196 8.10 14.47 19.11
C ASN A 196 8.23 13.99 17.65
N ILE A 197 8.84 14.77 16.76
CA ILE A 197 9.03 14.38 15.34
C ILE A 197 10.29 13.52 15.12
N ILE A 198 11.19 13.46 16.11
CA ILE A 198 12.50 12.79 15.99
C ILE A 198 12.40 11.27 16.19
N PRO A 199 11.84 10.74 17.30
CA PRO A 199 11.63 9.31 17.48
C PRO A 199 10.46 8.81 16.64
N ILE A 200 10.72 7.81 15.79
CA ILE A 200 9.68 7.15 14.99
C ILE A 200 8.51 6.65 15.86
N GLN A 201 8.80 6.23 17.09
CA GLN A 201 7.83 5.69 18.05
C GLN A 201 6.79 6.72 18.53
N LYS A 202 7.08 8.03 18.46
CA LYS A 202 6.18 9.06 18.97
C LYS A 202 5.16 9.52 17.94
N HIS A 203 5.33 9.18 16.66
CA HIS A 203 4.34 9.52 15.63
C HIS A 203 2.99 8.84 15.88
N ASP A 204 1.92 9.58 15.61
CA ASP A 204 0.55 9.16 15.86
C ASP A 204 0.18 7.85 15.15
N VAL A 205 0.58 7.72 13.88
CA VAL A 205 0.35 6.51 13.08
C VAL A 205 0.99 5.26 13.69
N VAL A 206 2.13 5.41 14.36
CA VAL A 206 2.81 4.31 15.05
C VAL A 206 2.08 3.99 16.35
N ARG A 207 1.84 5.01 17.19
CA ARG A 207 1.21 4.83 18.51
C ARG A 207 -0.20 4.26 18.42
N TYR A 208 -0.96 4.69 17.43
CA TYR A 208 -2.37 4.35 17.25
C TYR A 208 -2.61 3.48 16.01
N TYR A 209 -1.59 2.75 15.52
CA TYR A 209 -1.65 1.98 14.28
C TYR A 209 -2.89 1.05 14.17
N LYS A 210 -3.41 0.55 15.30
CA LYS A 210 -4.59 -0.34 15.33
C LYS A 210 -5.90 0.37 14.97
N SER A 211 -6.01 1.68 15.22
CA SER A 211 -7.25 2.46 15.00
C SER A 211 -7.43 2.93 13.56
N TYR A 212 -6.39 2.88 12.74
CA TYR A 212 -6.44 3.30 11.34
C TYR A 212 -6.97 2.20 10.42
N SER A 213 -7.59 2.63 9.32
CA SER A 213 -7.75 1.81 8.11
C SER A 213 -6.57 2.06 7.16
N TYR A 214 -6.27 1.06 6.32
CA TYR A 214 -5.13 1.04 5.41
C TYR A 214 -5.58 0.55 4.03
N ASP A 215 -6.57 1.25 3.48
CA ASP A 215 -7.35 0.74 2.35
C ASP A 215 -6.68 1.00 0.99
N ASN A 216 -5.61 1.80 0.96
CA ASN A 216 -4.89 2.16 -0.26
C ASN A 216 -3.37 2.07 -0.05
N PHE A 217 -2.68 1.50 -1.03
CA PHE A 217 -1.23 1.41 -1.05
C PHE A 217 -0.69 1.37 -2.49
N GLU A 218 0.54 1.84 -2.66
CA GLU A 218 1.23 1.92 -3.95
C GLU A 218 2.67 1.41 -3.80
N HIS A 219 3.10 0.54 -4.71
CA HIS A 219 4.52 0.22 -4.85
C HIS A 219 5.22 1.36 -5.59
N ILE A 220 6.26 1.93 -4.99
CA ILE A 220 6.99 3.09 -5.49
C ILE A 220 8.51 2.87 -5.39
N ASN A 221 9.27 3.62 -6.18
CA ASN A 221 10.70 3.77 -5.96
C ASN A 221 10.94 5.07 -5.18
N TYR A 222 11.40 4.96 -3.93
CA TYR A 222 11.68 6.10 -3.08
C TYR A 222 13.17 6.16 -2.75
N LYS A 223 13.84 7.24 -3.18
CA LYS A 223 15.29 7.45 -3.00
C LYS A 223 16.16 6.25 -3.42
N GLY A 224 15.78 5.59 -4.52
CA GLY A 224 16.51 4.44 -5.06
C GLY A 224 16.17 3.09 -4.41
N ARG A 225 15.13 3.02 -3.59
CA ARG A 225 14.67 1.81 -2.90
C ARG A 225 13.28 1.43 -3.35
N GLN A 226 13.02 0.13 -3.49
CA GLN A 226 11.65 -0.38 -3.62
C GLN A 226 10.93 -0.16 -2.30
N SER A 227 9.80 0.50 -2.35
CA SER A 227 9.09 0.95 -1.17
C SER A 227 7.59 0.85 -1.36
N LEU A 228 6.90 0.58 -0.27
CA LEU A 228 5.46 0.57 -0.21
C LEU A 228 4.97 1.87 0.42
N LYS A 229 4.22 2.64 -0.35
CA LYS A 229 3.51 3.82 0.16
C LYS A 229 2.14 3.37 0.65
N ILE A 230 1.90 3.42 1.97
CA ILE A 230 0.63 3.03 2.57
C ILE A 230 -0.10 4.28 3.06
N TYR A 231 -1.32 4.50 2.55
CA TYR A 231 -2.19 5.55 3.06
C TYR A 231 -2.97 5.04 4.27
N TYR A 232 -3.16 5.90 5.26
CA TYR A 232 -3.93 5.58 6.45
C TYR A 232 -4.90 6.69 6.81
N GLN A 233 -6.03 6.30 7.36
CA GLN A 233 -7.04 7.26 7.81
C GLN A 233 -7.86 6.74 9.00
N ASP A 234 -8.31 7.68 9.81
CA ASP A 234 -9.41 7.52 10.74
C ASP A 234 -10.34 8.75 10.66
N LYS A 235 -11.31 8.86 11.56
CA LYS A 235 -12.30 9.96 11.56
C LYS A 235 -11.71 11.37 11.65
N LYS A 236 -10.47 11.54 12.14
CA LYS A 236 -9.86 12.85 12.44
C LYS A 236 -8.47 13.01 11.84
N ARG A 237 -7.89 11.95 11.30
CA ARG A 237 -6.46 11.88 10.97
C ARG A 237 -6.30 11.14 9.66
N ASN A 238 -5.52 11.70 8.76
CA ASN A 238 -5.16 11.05 7.50
C ASN A 238 -3.69 11.28 7.20
N GLY A 239 -3.10 10.39 6.42
CA GLY A 239 -1.69 10.47 6.09
C GLY A 239 -1.22 9.30 5.25
N TYR A 240 0.09 9.23 5.08
CA TYR A 240 0.74 8.09 4.46
C TYR A 240 2.12 7.83 5.05
N LEU A 241 2.54 6.58 4.93
CA LEU A 241 3.89 6.11 5.22
C LEU A 241 4.56 5.73 3.92
N ILE A 242 5.88 5.87 3.85
CA ILE A 242 6.71 5.18 2.85
C ILE A 242 7.57 4.19 3.61
N ILE A 243 7.49 2.91 3.23
CA ILE A 243 8.11 1.80 3.94
C ILE A 243 9.04 1.07 2.98
N ASP A 244 10.30 0.89 3.36
CA ASP A 244 11.25 0.09 2.61
C ASP A 244 10.81 -1.38 2.58
N GLU A 245 10.64 -1.97 1.41
CA GLU A 245 10.09 -3.33 1.31
C GLU A 245 11.05 -4.40 1.83
N ALA A 246 12.36 -4.17 1.66
CA ALA A 246 13.38 -5.13 2.07
C ALA A 246 13.52 -5.22 3.60
N THR A 247 13.56 -4.08 4.27
CA THR A 247 13.78 -4.01 5.74
C THR A 247 12.50 -3.83 6.53
N GLN A 248 11.40 -3.44 5.88
CA GLN A 248 10.16 -2.99 6.51
C GLN A 248 10.36 -1.80 7.46
N ALA A 249 11.34 -0.95 7.17
CA ALA A 249 11.55 0.31 7.90
C ALA A 249 10.73 1.44 7.29
N ILE A 250 10.14 2.28 8.13
CA ILE A 250 9.46 3.50 7.73
C ILE A 250 10.51 4.56 7.33
N LEU A 251 10.57 4.87 6.04
CA LEU A 251 11.44 5.90 5.48
C LEU A 251 10.85 7.29 5.63
N TYR A 252 9.52 7.40 5.55
CA TYR A 252 8.82 8.67 5.60
C TYR A 252 7.46 8.52 6.28
N VAL A 253 7.07 9.56 7.02
CA VAL A 253 5.76 9.73 7.65
C VAL A 253 5.23 11.09 7.22
N SER A 254 3.97 11.15 6.76
CA SER A 254 3.24 12.41 6.66
C SER A 254 1.81 12.22 7.13
N TYR A 255 1.33 13.13 7.98
CA TYR A 255 -0.08 13.15 8.37
C TYR A 255 -0.58 14.54 8.66
N SER A 256 -1.90 14.67 8.53
CA SER A 256 -2.65 15.78 9.05
C SER A 256 -3.69 15.28 10.06
N VAL A 257 -3.88 16.05 11.12
CA VAL A 257 -4.99 15.89 12.05
C VAL A 257 -5.93 17.07 11.82
N GLU A 258 -7.13 16.75 11.39
CA GLU A 258 -8.23 17.71 11.26
C GLU A 258 -8.68 18.20 12.63
N ALA A 259 -9.39 19.33 12.63
CA ALA A 259 -9.78 20.04 13.83
C ALA A 259 -10.31 19.10 14.92
N THR A 260 -9.49 18.92 15.96
CA THR A 260 -9.94 18.22 17.15
C THR A 260 -10.76 19.21 17.95
N GLY A 261 -12.00 18.85 18.28
CA GLY A 261 -12.81 19.62 19.23
C GLY A 261 -11.99 19.96 20.49
N LEU A 262 -12.38 21.03 21.19
CA LEU A 262 -11.67 21.56 22.37
C LEU A 262 -11.21 20.43 23.31
N TRP A 263 -9.90 20.28 23.50
CA TRP A 263 -9.31 19.09 24.14
C TRP A 263 -8.39 19.44 25.32
N THR A 264 -7.86 20.67 25.39
CA THR A 264 -7.04 21.10 26.53
C THR A 264 -7.76 22.16 27.34
N VAL A 265 -8.09 21.84 28.59
CA VAL A 265 -8.62 22.78 29.60
C VAL A 265 -7.52 23.03 30.62
N GLY A 266 -6.96 24.24 30.63
CA GLY A 266 -5.98 24.67 31.63
C GLY A 266 -6.50 25.81 32.49
N THR A 267 -6.23 25.79 33.79
CA THR A 267 -6.56 26.91 34.69
C THR A 267 -5.35 27.82 34.85
N MET A 268 -5.41 29.02 34.27
CA MET A 268 -4.36 30.04 34.40
C MET A 268 -4.73 31.04 35.49
N LYS A 269 -3.86 31.22 36.50
CA LYS A 269 -4.12 32.06 37.70
C LYS A 269 -4.73 33.44 37.41
N LYS A 270 -4.32 34.11 36.31
CA LYS A 270 -4.83 35.43 35.91
C LYS A 270 -5.93 35.42 34.84
N ARG A 271 -6.15 34.30 34.15
CA ARG A 271 -7.06 34.22 32.97
C ARG A 271 -8.28 33.32 33.20
N GLY A 272 -8.30 32.57 34.29
CA GLY A 272 -9.33 31.58 34.57
C GLY A 272 -9.15 30.32 33.71
N VAL A 273 -10.26 29.65 33.44
CA VAL A 273 -10.29 28.47 32.57
C VAL A 273 -9.99 28.90 31.15
N VAL A 274 -8.99 28.27 30.54
CA VAL A 274 -8.65 28.44 29.15
C VAL A 274 -8.82 27.13 28.41
N THR A 275 -9.58 27.18 27.34
CA THR A 275 -9.81 26.06 26.43
C THR A 275 -8.97 26.25 25.18
N THR A 276 -8.19 25.24 24.79
CA THR A 276 -7.40 25.23 23.56
C THR A 276 -7.85 24.08 22.65
N GLY A 277 -7.94 24.37 21.35
CA GLY A 277 -8.18 23.41 20.29
C GLY A 277 -7.11 23.52 19.19
N ILE A 278 -6.88 22.42 18.48
CA ILE A 278 -6.08 22.43 17.25
C ILE A 278 -7.04 22.49 16.08
N ARG A 279 -6.85 23.46 15.17
CA ARG A 279 -7.58 23.55 13.89
C ARG A 279 -6.93 22.70 12.83
N LYS A 280 -5.60 22.75 12.77
CA LYS A 280 -4.79 22.01 11.81
C LYS A 280 -3.50 21.60 12.50
N TYR A 281 -3.14 20.34 12.37
CA TYR A 281 -1.84 19.83 12.76
C TYR A 281 -1.31 19.00 11.62
N HIS A 282 -0.10 19.29 11.18
CA HIS A 282 0.53 18.60 10.07
C HIS A 282 1.96 18.25 10.46
N VAL A 283 2.36 17.01 10.19
CA VAL A 283 3.71 16.51 10.48
C VAL A 283 4.23 15.77 9.27
N GLU A 284 5.50 16.02 8.97
CA GLU A 284 6.31 15.26 8.02
C GLU A 284 7.61 14.87 8.71
N ALA A 285 8.05 13.63 8.55
CA ALA A 285 9.32 13.17 9.09
C ALA A 285 9.95 12.13 8.17
N GLU A 286 11.25 12.28 7.96
CA GLU A 286 12.06 11.43 7.11
C GLU A 286 13.18 10.76 7.90
N TYR A 287 13.47 9.52 7.55
CA TYR A 287 14.45 8.66 8.18
C TYR A 287 15.42 8.08 7.15
N VAL A 288 16.71 8.08 7.49
CA VAL A 288 17.79 7.55 6.63
C VAL A 288 18.61 6.53 7.39
N GLN A 289 19.25 5.63 6.64
CA GLN A 289 20.10 4.58 7.21
C GLN A 289 21.47 5.16 7.57
N ASN A 290 21.93 4.93 8.80
CA ASN A 290 23.26 5.28 9.25
C ASN A 290 24.30 4.21 8.84
N LYS A 291 25.57 4.45 9.17
CA LYS A 291 26.68 3.53 8.87
C LYS A 291 26.56 2.16 9.56
N LEU A 292 25.76 2.06 10.62
CA LEU A 292 25.49 0.81 11.36
C LEU A 292 24.28 0.05 10.79
N GLY A 293 23.70 0.52 9.69
CA GLY A 293 22.53 -0.10 9.08
C GLY A 293 21.20 0.21 9.79
N LYS A 294 21.20 1.06 10.83
CA LYS A 294 20.00 1.48 11.56
C LYS A 294 19.42 2.76 10.96
N TYR A 295 18.10 2.91 11.00
CA TYR A 295 17.42 4.12 10.57
C TYR A 295 17.42 5.17 11.67
N ILE A 296 17.69 6.41 11.28
CA ILE A 296 17.78 7.58 12.14
C ILE A 296 17.03 8.75 11.49
N PHE A 297 16.52 9.66 12.30
CA PHE A 297 15.85 10.88 11.81
C PHE A 297 16.80 11.72 10.94
N ASP A 298 16.31 12.21 9.81
CA ASP A 298 17.03 13.05 8.84
C ASP A 298 16.42 14.44 8.73
N SER A 299 15.12 14.55 8.47
CA SER A 299 14.43 15.83 8.43
C SER A 299 13.00 15.72 8.87
N GLY A 300 12.40 16.82 9.30
CA GLY A 300 10.99 16.86 9.61
C GLY A 300 10.44 18.27 9.64
N ARG A 301 9.12 18.36 9.46
CA ARG A 301 8.36 19.59 9.58
C ARG A 301 7.15 19.36 10.44
N GLU A 302 6.82 20.32 11.28
CA GLU A 302 5.60 20.32 12.06
C GLU A 302 4.94 21.69 11.95
N ASN A 303 3.66 21.69 11.56
CA ASN A 303 2.84 22.88 11.47
C ASN A 303 1.59 22.72 12.34
N VAL A 304 1.38 23.64 13.28
CA VAL A 304 0.26 23.60 14.21
C VAL A 304 -0.49 24.93 14.16
N ASP A 305 -1.74 24.89 13.71
CA ASP A 305 -2.70 25.99 13.87
C ASP A 305 -3.60 25.68 15.05
N SER A 306 -3.51 26.50 16.08
CA SER A 306 -4.27 26.37 17.32
C SER A 306 -5.15 27.58 17.56
N TYR A 307 -6.14 27.41 18.42
CA TYR A 307 -6.90 28.53 18.97
C TYR A 307 -7.12 28.31 20.46
N SER A 308 -7.04 29.39 21.22
CA SER A 308 -7.33 29.40 22.64
C SER A 308 -8.44 30.39 22.93
N LYS A 309 -9.39 29.99 23.78
CA LYS A 309 -10.51 30.82 24.22
C LYS A 309 -10.50 30.93 25.75
N TRP A 310 -10.63 32.15 26.26
CA TRP A 310 -10.79 32.41 27.68
C TRP A 310 -11.81 33.54 27.87
N LYS A 311 -12.80 33.33 28.73
CA LYS A 311 -13.94 34.26 28.87
C LYS A 311 -14.53 34.59 27.47
N LYS A 312 -14.59 35.88 27.10
CA LYS A 312 -15.06 36.36 25.79
C LYS A 312 -13.94 36.49 24.74
N ASN A 313 -12.68 36.30 25.12
CA ASN A 313 -11.54 36.51 24.24
C ASN A 313 -11.14 35.21 23.54
N SER A 314 -10.64 35.34 22.31
CA SER A 314 -10.02 34.25 21.59
C SER A 314 -8.72 34.71 20.94
N VAL A 315 -7.78 33.79 20.81
CA VAL A 315 -6.51 34.01 20.10
C VAL A 315 -6.24 32.80 19.23
N SER A 316 -5.82 33.02 17.99
CA SER A 316 -5.34 31.96 17.12
C SER A 316 -3.81 32.03 17.07
N ASN A 317 -3.13 30.89 16.96
CA ASN A 317 -1.68 30.87 16.86
C ASN A 317 -1.25 29.83 15.83
N THR A 318 -0.17 30.12 15.11
CA THR A 318 0.47 29.19 14.18
C THR A 318 1.90 28.95 14.62
N TYR A 319 2.27 27.68 14.62
CA TYR A 319 3.63 27.18 14.76
C TYR A 319 4.05 26.51 13.49
N ASP A 320 5.27 26.78 13.07
CA ASP A 320 5.91 26.08 11.98
C ASP A 320 7.34 25.83 12.40
N VAL A 321 7.73 24.57 12.42
CA VAL A 321 9.11 24.17 12.69
C VAL A 321 9.57 23.25 11.59
N TYR A 322 10.78 23.48 11.13
CA TYR A 322 11.53 22.60 10.25
C TYR A 322 12.85 22.23 10.92
N LEU A 323 13.21 20.95 10.82
CA LEU A 323 14.48 20.41 11.26
C LEU A 323 15.15 19.67 10.10
N LYS A 324 16.46 19.85 9.95
CA LYS A 324 17.30 19.03 9.08
C LYS A 324 18.56 18.62 9.84
N ARG A 325 18.79 17.31 9.95
CA ARG A 325 19.97 16.73 10.61
C ARG A 325 21.23 17.13 9.84
N ARG A 326 22.26 17.52 10.58
CA ARG A 326 23.62 17.66 10.08
C ARG A 326 24.40 16.37 10.28
N SER A 327 25.17 15.99 9.28
CA SER A 327 26.12 14.87 9.34
C SER A 327 27.36 15.19 10.18
N ASP A 328 27.66 16.48 10.34
CA ASP A 328 28.96 16.92 10.83
C ASP A 328 28.92 17.20 12.33
N SER A 329 29.96 16.75 13.05
CA SER A 329 30.12 17.00 14.48
C SER A 329 30.49 18.46 14.71
N ILE A 330 29.51 19.28 15.10
CA ILE A 330 29.75 20.64 15.58
C ILE A 330 29.57 20.63 17.09
N GLN A 331 30.61 21.03 17.82
CA GLN A 331 30.46 21.34 19.24
C GLN A 331 30.02 22.79 19.39
N LEU A 332 28.77 22.99 19.79
CA LEU A 332 28.30 24.30 20.21
C LEU A 332 28.61 24.49 21.70
N PRO A 333 29.17 25.63 22.10
CA PRO A 333 29.28 25.95 23.51
C PRO A 333 27.86 26.03 24.09
N VAL A 334 27.63 25.31 25.19
CA VAL A 334 26.32 25.27 25.85
C VAL A 334 26.12 26.56 26.64
N ASN A 335 25.91 27.65 25.92
CA ASN A 335 25.85 29.00 26.52
C ASN A 335 24.64 29.14 27.47
N LYS A 336 23.62 28.29 27.34
CA LYS A 336 22.49 28.12 28.26
C LYS A 336 22.02 26.66 28.26
N LYS A 337 22.34 25.88 29.29
CA LYS A 337 21.70 24.57 29.52
C LYS A 337 20.21 24.80 29.79
N VAL A 338 19.36 24.61 28.79
CA VAL A 338 17.92 24.46 29.03
C VAL A 338 17.64 22.97 29.13
N LYS A 339 17.46 22.50 30.36
CA LYS A 339 17.02 21.12 30.63
C LYS A 339 15.61 20.94 30.09
N ILE A 340 15.43 19.96 29.22
CA ILE A 340 14.14 19.56 28.68
C ILE A 340 13.54 18.55 29.66
N LYS A 341 12.47 18.95 30.35
CA LYS A 341 11.73 18.05 31.24
C LYS A 341 10.64 17.34 30.45
N GLU A 342 10.55 16.02 30.65
CA GLU A 342 9.63 15.06 30.02
C GLU A 342 10.03 14.68 28.57
N ILE A 343 10.59 13.47 28.42
CA ILE A 343 10.88 12.86 27.11
C ILE A 343 10.01 11.60 26.91
N PHE A 344 9.35 11.11 27.97
CA PHE A 344 8.70 9.81 27.97
C PHE A 344 7.22 9.90 28.32
#